data_AF-A0A5Q2VYB4-F1
#
_entry.id   AF-A0A5Q2VYB4-F1
#
_cell.length_a   1.000
_cell.length_b   1.000
_cell.length_c   1.000
_cell.angle_alpha   90.00
_cell.angle_beta   90.00
_cell.angle_gamma   90.00
#
_symmetry.space_group_name_H-M   'P 1'
#
loop_
_entity.id
_entity.type
_entity.pdbx_description
1 polymer ?
#
loop_
_entity_poly.entity_id
_entity_poly.type
_entity_poly.pdbx_seq_one_letter_code
_entity_poly.pdbx_strand_id
1 'polypeptide(L)'
;MTAVDRPLTRTDTAIPGLVIVDLPVHADARGWFKENWHREKMRAAGLPDFGPVQNNISYNDLVGTTRGIHAEPWDKLVSVAAGRVFGAWVDLREGPGFGRLVTAEIDPARAVFVPRGVGNSFQTLEPGTAYTYLVNDHWSPAAEYAALDPADETVAIPWPIPLAGAAISAKDRTHPRLADVTPVSPRRILVLGADGQLGRALRRRLGDAPRFDYADHASLDLTDPDLADARSWRDYAVIVDAAGYTDVDAAETPAGRAAAWAVNATGVGRLAQVAAANGLTLVHVSTDYVFDGAAPAPYREDASPAPLGGYGQSKAAGDLAVAATPRHYLVRASWIIGDGHNFVATMAGLARRGDDPAVVGDQVGRLTFAEDLAAAIAHLLESEAPFGTYNVTNAGTPRSWAGIAREVFRLTGHDPGRVRAVTTAEYNAARPGPTAPRPANSVLDLAKITATGFTPRDGDLALAQFFAADVLIPPKKSGRSRTRRLPRREVGTAESIDAMLDEMKGEW
;
A
#
# COMPACT_ATOMS: atom_id res chain seq x y z
N MET A 1 7.89 43.55 -15.32
CA MET A 1 8.59 42.90 -16.44
C MET A 1 9.02 41.54 -15.97
N THR A 2 8.77 40.49 -16.75
CA THR A 2 9.20 39.11 -16.46
C THR A 2 10.72 39.05 -16.35
N ALA A 3 11.23 38.36 -15.33
CA ALA A 3 12.66 38.11 -15.22
C ALA A 3 13.09 37.01 -16.23
N VAL A 4 14.10 37.29 -17.04
CA VAL A 4 14.62 36.37 -18.07
C VAL A 4 15.93 35.71 -17.61
N ASP A 5 16.25 34.57 -18.22
CA ASP A 5 17.52 33.83 -18.07
C ASP A 5 17.92 33.47 -16.63
N ARG A 6 16.92 33.26 -15.75
CA ARG A 6 17.14 32.69 -14.41
C ARG A 6 17.35 31.17 -14.48
N PRO A 7 18.19 30.60 -13.57
CA PRO A 7 18.27 29.16 -13.41
C PRO A 7 16.96 28.60 -12.85
N LEU A 8 16.70 27.31 -13.11
CA LEU A 8 15.59 26.58 -12.48
C LEU A 8 15.87 26.42 -10.98
N THR A 9 15.06 27.04 -10.13
CA THR A 9 15.23 26.98 -8.66
C THR A 9 13.93 26.63 -7.94
N ARG A 10 14.04 25.77 -6.93
CA ARG A 10 12.96 25.39 -5.99
C ARG A 10 13.10 26.20 -4.70
N THR A 11 11.99 26.76 -4.24
CA THR A 11 11.85 27.41 -2.94
C THR A 11 10.71 26.76 -2.15
N ASP A 12 11.03 26.19 -0.98
CA ASP A 12 10.02 25.65 -0.08
C ASP A 12 9.26 26.76 0.64
N THR A 13 8.00 26.49 0.98
CA THR A 13 7.09 27.45 1.61
C THR A 13 6.71 27.02 3.03
N ALA A 14 5.92 27.84 3.72
CA ALA A 14 5.41 27.51 5.05
C ALA A 14 4.39 26.33 5.04
N ILE A 15 3.88 25.92 3.88
CA ILE A 15 2.95 24.80 3.71
C ILE A 15 3.75 23.58 3.21
N PRO A 16 3.81 22.46 3.97
CA PRO A 16 4.60 21.29 3.58
C PRO A 16 4.25 20.74 2.20
N GLY A 17 5.25 20.67 1.32
CA GLY A 17 5.12 20.19 -0.06
C GLY A 17 4.62 21.23 -1.08
N LEU A 18 4.14 22.41 -0.65
CA LEU A 18 3.87 23.53 -1.56
C LEU A 18 5.22 24.20 -1.89
N VAL A 19 5.55 24.26 -3.18
CA VAL A 19 6.86 24.70 -3.67
C VAL A 19 6.70 25.79 -4.72
N ILE A 20 7.40 26.91 -4.53
CA ILE A 20 7.55 27.93 -5.57
C ILE A 20 8.74 27.54 -6.45
N VAL A 21 8.56 27.64 -7.77
CA VAL A 21 9.56 27.29 -8.79
C VAL A 21 9.81 28.52 -9.65
N ASP A 22 11.03 29.04 -9.67
CA ASP A 22 11.41 30.03 -10.67
C ASP A 22 11.85 29.26 -11.94
N LEU A 23 11.22 29.57 -13.07
CA LEU A 23 11.41 28.91 -14.37
C LEU A 23 12.41 29.69 -15.24
N PRO A 24 13.29 29.00 -15.98
CA PRO A 24 14.03 29.62 -17.07
C PRO A 24 13.07 30.14 -18.15
N VAL A 25 13.21 31.43 -18.46
CA VAL A 25 12.49 32.11 -19.54
C VAL A 25 13.51 32.78 -20.45
N HIS A 26 13.57 32.35 -21.70
CA HIS A 26 14.52 32.86 -22.69
C HIS A 26 13.79 33.81 -23.63
N ALA A 27 14.28 35.04 -23.79
CA ALA A 27 13.65 36.06 -24.64
C ALA A 27 14.49 36.35 -25.89
N ASP A 28 13.81 36.58 -27.02
CA ASP A 28 14.41 37.08 -28.25
C ASP A 28 13.47 38.08 -28.96
N ALA A 29 13.83 38.53 -30.17
CA ALA A 29 13.06 39.51 -30.93
C ALA A 29 11.61 39.07 -31.30
N ARG A 30 11.26 37.80 -31.08
CA ARG A 30 9.93 37.21 -31.37
C ARG A 30 9.05 37.09 -30.12
N GLY A 31 9.59 37.33 -28.93
CA GLY A 31 8.90 37.12 -27.66
C GLY A 31 9.75 36.35 -26.66
N TRP A 32 9.16 35.39 -25.95
CA TRP A 32 9.88 34.52 -25.02
C TRP A 32 9.42 33.06 -25.09
N PHE A 33 10.29 32.15 -24.67
CA PHE A 33 10.08 30.71 -24.58
C PHE A 33 10.36 30.22 -23.16
N LYS A 34 9.60 29.22 -22.70
CA LYS A 34 9.87 28.50 -21.44
C LYS A 34 9.46 27.04 -21.54
N GLU A 35 10.17 26.19 -20.80
CA GLU A 35 9.75 24.82 -20.53
C GLU A 35 8.85 24.82 -19.29
N ASN A 36 7.52 24.85 -19.50
CA ASN A 36 6.59 24.94 -18.37
C ASN A 36 6.62 23.68 -17.47
N TRP A 37 6.97 22.53 -18.04
CA TRP A 37 7.31 21.30 -17.33
C TRP A 37 8.34 20.50 -18.12
N HIS A 38 9.38 20.03 -17.44
CA HIS A 38 10.36 19.08 -17.99
C HIS A 38 10.76 18.11 -16.89
N ARG A 39 10.17 16.91 -16.89
CA ARG A 39 10.25 15.91 -15.80
C ARG A 39 11.66 15.72 -15.22
N GLU A 40 12.66 15.52 -16.07
CA GLU A 40 14.05 15.31 -15.64
C GLU A 40 14.63 16.52 -14.88
N LYS A 41 14.67 17.70 -15.51
CA LYS A 41 15.13 18.97 -14.91
C LYS A 41 14.39 19.29 -13.60
N MET A 42 13.08 19.08 -13.55
CA MET A 42 12.25 19.34 -12.37
C MET A 42 12.58 18.39 -11.22
N ARG A 43 12.73 17.08 -11.49
CA ARG A 43 13.18 16.10 -10.48
C ARG A 43 14.61 16.37 -10.01
N ALA A 44 15.51 16.78 -10.90
CA ALA A 44 16.86 17.19 -10.54
C ALA A 44 16.88 18.45 -9.64
N ALA A 45 15.93 19.37 -9.84
CA ALA A 45 15.66 20.50 -8.94
C ALA A 45 14.87 20.10 -7.66
N GLY A 46 14.64 18.81 -7.43
CA GLY A 46 14.00 18.28 -6.22
C GLY A 46 12.48 18.40 -6.18
N LEU A 47 11.78 18.59 -7.32
CA LEU A 47 10.33 18.45 -7.36
C LEU A 47 9.91 16.97 -7.32
N PRO A 48 8.71 16.65 -6.78
CA PRO A 48 8.17 15.30 -6.86
C PRO A 48 7.89 14.91 -8.31
N ASP A 49 8.08 13.62 -8.61
CA ASP A 49 7.76 13.04 -9.91
C ASP A 49 6.26 12.75 -10.00
N PHE A 50 5.44 13.82 -10.03
CA PHE A 50 4.00 13.72 -9.88
C PHE A 50 3.27 13.14 -11.10
N GLY A 51 3.90 13.13 -12.29
CA GLY A 51 3.39 12.48 -13.49
C GLY A 51 2.12 13.13 -14.07
N PRO A 52 2.20 14.35 -14.66
CA PRO A 52 1.01 15.03 -15.15
C PRO A 52 0.36 14.30 -16.34
N VAL A 53 -0.95 14.08 -16.24
CA VAL A 53 -1.80 13.38 -17.24
C VAL A 53 -2.71 14.33 -18.04
N GLN A 54 -2.91 15.55 -17.54
CA GLN A 54 -3.81 16.54 -18.13
C GLN A 54 -3.20 17.95 -18.00
N ASN A 55 -3.39 18.78 -19.03
CA ASN A 55 -3.05 20.20 -19.05
C ASN A 55 -4.32 21.02 -19.22
N ASN A 56 -4.48 22.05 -18.39
CA ASN A 56 -5.63 22.93 -18.36
C ASN A 56 -5.17 24.38 -18.58
N ILE A 57 -5.96 25.16 -19.30
CA ILE A 57 -5.72 26.59 -19.54
C ILE A 57 -7.03 27.34 -19.30
N SER A 58 -6.96 28.44 -18.56
CA SER A 58 -8.05 29.42 -18.46
C SER A 58 -7.56 30.77 -18.99
N TYR A 59 -8.29 31.33 -19.94
CA TYR A 59 -8.12 32.71 -20.38
C TYR A 59 -9.02 33.61 -19.53
N ASN A 60 -8.46 34.70 -19.02
CA ASN A 60 -9.15 35.62 -18.11
C ASN A 60 -8.92 37.05 -18.62
N ASP A 61 -9.96 37.61 -19.25
CA ASP A 61 -9.87 38.88 -19.98
C ASP A 61 -9.72 40.09 -19.05
N LEU A 62 -10.38 40.04 -17.88
CA LEU A 62 -10.45 41.13 -16.91
C LEU A 62 -9.39 41.02 -15.82
N VAL A 63 -8.89 42.18 -15.38
CA VAL A 63 -8.17 42.36 -14.11
C VAL A 63 -9.14 42.11 -12.94
N GLY A 64 -8.69 41.49 -11.86
CA GLY A 64 -9.52 41.15 -10.71
C GLY A 64 -10.40 39.89 -10.88
N THR A 65 -10.24 39.14 -11.98
CA THR A 65 -10.82 37.80 -12.11
C THR A 65 -10.24 36.91 -11.02
N THR A 66 -11.07 36.45 -10.09
CA THR A 66 -10.64 35.75 -8.88
C THR A 66 -11.38 34.41 -8.78
N ARG A 67 -10.63 33.31 -8.62
CA ARG A 67 -11.20 31.96 -8.44
C ARG A 67 -11.41 31.65 -6.97
N GLY A 68 -12.35 30.76 -6.65
CA GLY A 68 -12.45 30.20 -5.30
C GLY A 68 -11.19 29.43 -4.89
N ILE A 69 -11.09 29.11 -3.60
CA ILE A 69 -10.01 28.27 -3.07
C ILE A 69 -10.48 26.82 -3.17
N HIS A 70 -9.83 26.04 -4.02
CA HIS A 70 -10.19 24.63 -4.28
C HIS A 70 -9.02 23.73 -3.87
N ALA A 71 -9.26 22.74 -3.00
CA ALA A 71 -8.25 21.79 -2.52
C ALA A 71 -8.48 20.40 -3.14
N GLU A 72 -8.21 20.28 -4.42
CA GLU A 72 -8.51 19.08 -5.20
C GLU A 72 -7.73 17.82 -4.75
N PRO A 73 -8.24 16.61 -5.05
CA PRO A 73 -7.67 15.35 -4.57
C PRO A 73 -6.40 14.91 -5.31
N TRP A 74 -5.80 15.79 -6.14
CA TRP A 74 -4.62 15.56 -6.97
C TRP A 74 -3.60 16.68 -6.83
N ASP A 75 -2.36 16.41 -7.25
CA ASP A 75 -1.29 17.42 -7.27
C ASP A 75 -1.38 18.28 -8.54
N LYS A 76 -0.86 19.50 -8.45
CA LYS A 76 -0.81 20.45 -9.58
C LYS A 76 0.55 21.08 -9.76
N LEU A 77 0.85 21.50 -10.98
CA LEU A 77 1.83 22.55 -11.25
C LEU A 77 1.12 23.73 -11.93
N VAL A 78 1.01 24.86 -11.23
CA VAL A 78 0.31 26.06 -11.70
C VAL A 78 1.30 27.13 -12.16
N SER A 79 0.94 27.91 -13.19
CA SER A 79 1.79 28.93 -13.80
C SER A 79 0.97 29.83 -14.74
N VAL A 80 1.58 30.86 -15.34
CA VAL A 80 0.93 31.63 -16.41
C VAL A 80 1.67 31.51 -17.74
N ALA A 81 0.92 31.47 -18.84
CA ALA A 81 1.40 31.53 -20.21
C ALA A 81 1.39 32.97 -20.76
N ALA A 82 0.60 33.87 -20.17
CA ALA A 82 0.59 35.31 -20.45
C ALA A 82 -0.03 36.06 -19.26
N GLY A 83 0.34 37.33 -19.09
CA GLY A 83 -0.15 38.18 -17.99
C GLY A 83 0.51 37.86 -16.63
N ARG A 84 -0.15 38.29 -15.55
CA ARG A 84 0.27 38.06 -14.15
C ARG A 84 -0.91 37.76 -13.25
N VAL A 85 -0.69 36.94 -12.22
CA VAL A 85 -1.66 36.69 -11.15
C VAL A 85 -1.03 36.86 -9.77
N PHE A 86 -1.85 37.22 -8.80
CA PHE A 86 -1.59 36.98 -7.39
C PHE A 86 -2.18 35.61 -7.03
N GLY A 87 -1.34 34.65 -6.69
CA GLY A 87 -1.75 33.32 -6.22
C GLY A 87 -1.85 33.29 -4.70
N ALA A 88 -2.83 32.54 -4.19
CA ALA A 88 -3.04 32.27 -2.78
C ALA A 88 -3.28 30.78 -2.56
N TRP A 89 -2.57 30.20 -1.59
CA TRP A 89 -2.66 28.78 -1.24
C TRP A 89 -2.93 28.61 0.24
N VAL A 90 -3.90 27.75 0.58
CA VAL A 90 -4.34 27.49 1.95
C VAL A 90 -4.20 26.00 2.24
N ASP A 91 -3.50 25.62 3.29
CA ASP A 91 -3.42 24.21 3.67
C ASP A 91 -4.76 23.76 4.27
N LEU A 92 -5.55 22.99 3.50
CA LEU A 92 -6.84 22.43 3.96
C LEU A 92 -6.70 20.97 4.39
N ARG A 93 -5.47 20.46 4.55
CA ARG A 93 -5.21 19.09 5.02
C ARG A 93 -5.37 18.99 6.54
N GLU A 94 -5.78 17.81 6.99
CA GLU A 94 -5.82 17.47 8.41
C GLU A 94 -4.41 17.58 9.04
N GLY A 95 -4.26 18.41 10.08
CA GLY A 95 -3.01 18.55 10.83
C GLY A 95 -2.73 19.96 11.36
N PRO A 96 -1.57 20.19 11.99
CA PRO A 96 -1.19 21.49 12.58
C PRO A 96 -0.92 22.61 11.56
N GLY A 97 -1.00 22.29 10.26
CA GLY A 97 -0.92 23.25 9.17
C GLY A 97 -2.28 23.84 8.75
N PHE A 98 -3.40 23.28 9.19
CA PHE A 98 -4.74 23.64 8.69
C PHE A 98 -5.02 25.15 8.77
N GLY A 99 -5.49 25.73 7.66
CA GLY A 99 -5.74 27.17 7.51
C GLY A 99 -4.50 28.02 7.19
N ARG A 100 -3.29 27.45 7.17
CA ARG A 100 -2.06 28.21 6.88
C ARG A 100 -2.07 28.75 5.45
N LEU A 101 -1.77 30.03 5.31
CA LEU A 101 -1.69 30.75 4.04
C LEU A 101 -0.25 30.87 3.51
N VAL A 102 -0.10 30.75 2.19
CA VAL A 102 1.06 31.21 1.41
C VAL A 102 0.54 32.01 0.21
N THR A 103 1.19 33.11 -0.14
CA THR A 103 0.84 33.95 -1.30
C THR A 103 2.07 34.29 -2.12
N ALA A 104 1.90 34.47 -3.44
CA ALA A 104 2.97 34.91 -4.34
C ALA A 104 2.40 35.54 -5.63
N GLU A 105 3.06 36.56 -6.15
CA GLU A 105 2.87 36.93 -7.56
C GLU A 105 3.52 35.88 -8.47
N ILE A 106 2.77 35.46 -9.49
CA ILE A 106 3.20 34.56 -10.57
C ILE A 106 3.18 35.36 -11.88
N ASP A 107 4.32 35.41 -12.54
CA ASP A 107 4.52 35.81 -13.93
C ASP A 107 5.00 34.59 -14.76
N PRO A 108 5.28 34.71 -16.07
CA PRO A 108 5.71 33.57 -16.86
C PRO A 108 6.97 32.86 -16.36
N ALA A 109 7.85 33.54 -15.61
CA ALA A 109 9.07 33.00 -15.03
C ALA A 109 8.85 32.36 -13.65
N ARG A 110 7.60 32.14 -13.23
CA ARG A 110 7.28 31.42 -12.00
C ARG A 110 6.20 30.36 -12.23
N ALA A 111 6.34 29.27 -11.49
CA ALA A 111 5.33 28.25 -11.29
C ALA A 111 5.23 27.93 -9.79
N VAL A 112 4.15 27.26 -9.39
CA VAL A 112 3.98 26.72 -8.04
C VAL A 112 3.50 25.29 -8.15
N PHE A 113 4.22 24.36 -7.52
CA PHE A 113 3.76 22.99 -7.33
C PHE A 113 2.87 22.94 -6.09
N VAL A 114 1.61 22.56 -6.27
CA VAL A 114 0.56 22.52 -5.26
C VAL A 114 0.23 21.06 -4.96
N PRO A 115 0.51 20.53 -3.76
CA PRO A 115 0.19 19.15 -3.44
C PRO A 115 -1.30 18.95 -3.15
N ARG A 116 -1.80 17.72 -3.31
CA ARG A 116 -3.16 17.29 -2.95
C ARG A 116 -3.63 17.89 -1.62
N GLY A 117 -4.83 18.46 -1.59
CA GLY A 117 -5.47 18.99 -0.38
C GLY A 117 -4.98 20.38 0.05
N VAL A 118 -4.02 21.00 -0.66
CA VAL A 118 -3.75 22.43 -0.51
C VAL A 118 -4.67 23.20 -1.44
N GLY A 119 -5.51 24.05 -0.86
CA GLY A 119 -6.43 24.93 -1.56
C GLY A 119 -5.68 25.90 -2.46
N ASN A 120 -6.00 25.93 -3.76
CA ASN A 120 -5.40 26.82 -4.75
C ASN A 120 -6.40 27.88 -5.21
N SER A 121 -6.01 29.15 -5.16
CA SER A 121 -6.74 30.27 -5.73
C SER A 121 -5.80 31.26 -6.44
N PHE A 122 -6.34 32.10 -7.31
CA PHE A 122 -5.63 33.23 -7.90
C PHE A 122 -6.56 34.41 -8.20
N GLN A 123 -5.97 35.60 -8.29
CA GLN A 123 -6.57 36.83 -8.77
C GLN A 123 -5.71 37.40 -9.93
N THR A 124 -6.32 37.76 -11.07
CA THR A 124 -5.60 38.36 -12.19
C THR A 124 -5.17 39.80 -11.90
N LEU A 125 -3.92 40.12 -12.22
CA LEU A 125 -3.35 41.46 -12.07
C LEU A 125 -3.25 42.21 -13.41
N GLU A 126 -3.36 41.48 -14.53
CA GLU A 126 -3.31 42.01 -15.89
C GLU A 126 -4.46 41.46 -16.74
N PRO A 127 -4.96 42.23 -17.72
CA PRO A 127 -5.96 41.73 -18.67
C PRO A 127 -5.34 40.69 -19.61
N GLY A 128 -6.17 39.85 -20.22
CA GLY A 128 -5.72 38.79 -21.13
C GLY A 128 -4.81 37.74 -20.49
N THR A 129 -4.94 37.51 -19.18
CA THR A 129 -4.10 36.58 -18.43
C THR A 129 -4.48 35.13 -18.75
N ALA A 130 -3.51 34.36 -19.27
CA ALA A 130 -3.65 32.94 -19.57
C ALA A 130 -3.02 32.10 -18.45
N TYR A 131 -3.84 31.65 -17.51
CA TYR A 131 -3.40 30.80 -16.38
C TYR A 131 -3.45 29.33 -16.80
N THR A 132 -2.34 28.60 -16.62
CA THR A 132 -2.18 27.20 -17.05
C THR A 132 -1.74 26.33 -15.88
N TYR A 133 -2.32 25.14 -15.79
CA TYR A 133 -1.99 24.17 -14.76
C TYR A 133 -1.98 22.74 -15.30
N LEU A 134 -1.00 21.97 -14.85
CA LEU A 134 -0.89 20.53 -15.06
C LEU A 134 -1.43 19.79 -13.84
N VAL A 135 -2.05 18.62 -14.03
CA VAL A 135 -2.58 17.76 -12.95
C VAL A 135 -2.23 16.29 -13.18
N ASN A 136 -2.14 15.49 -12.10
CA ASN A 136 -1.83 14.05 -12.15
C ASN A 136 -3.00 13.09 -11.92
N ASP A 137 -4.23 13.59 -11.80
CA ASP A 137 -5.45 12.80 -11.93
C ASP A 137 -6.38 13.49 -12.93
N HIS A 138 -7.29 12.74 -13.54
CA HIS A 138 -8.26 13.28 -14.48
C HIS A 138 -9.34 14.09 -13.74
N TRP A 139 -9.69 15.25 -14.30
CA TRP A 139 -10.83 15.99 -13.77
C TRP A 139 -12.13 15.23 -14.03
N SER A 140 -12.97 15.13 -13.00
CA SER A 140 -14.31 14.55 -13.09
C SER A 140 -15.37 15.56 -12.60
N PRO A 141 -16.52 15.69 -13.28
CA PRO A 141 -17.63 16.52 -12.80
C PRO A 141 -18.24 16.02 -11.49
N ALA A 142 -18.02 14.76 -11.13
CA ALA A 142 -18.48 14.14 -9.89
C ALA A 142 -17.43 14.20 -8.75
N ALA A 143 -16.27 14.82 -8.97
CA ALA A 143 -15.26 14.97 -7.93
C ALA A 143 -15.67 16.05 -6.93
N GLU A 144 -16.02 15.63 -5.71
CA GLU A 144 -16.16 16.51 -4.56
C GLU A 144 -14.80 16.70 -3.87
N TYR A 145 -14.53 17.92 -3.39
CA TYR A 145 -13.31 18.28 -2.69
C TYR A 145 -13.54 19.48 -1.78
N ALA A 146 -12.69 19.63 -0.77
CA ALA A 146 -12.73 20.77 0.13
C ALA A 146 -12.53 22.08 -0.65
N ALA A 147 -13.33 23.08 -0.31
CA ALA A 147 -13.27 24.41 -0.88
C ALA A 147 -13.49 25.44 0.23
N LEU A 148 -12.91 26.63 0.07
CA LEU A 148 -12.97 27.72 1.05
C LEU A 148 -13.41 29.02 0.35
N ASP A 149 -14.18 29.82 1.08
CA ASP A 149 -14.56 31.17 0.66
C ASP A 149 -13.32 32.07 0.52
N PRO A 150 -13.07 32.70 -0.64
CA PRO A 150 -11.95 33.63 -0.81
C PRO A 150 -12.03 34.86 0.13
N ALA A 151 -13.19 35.15 0.71
CA ALA A 151 -13.41 36.21 1.68
C ALA A 151 -13.33 35.76 3.15
N ASP A 152 -12.79 34.57 3.44
CA ASP A 152 -12.61 34.07 4.81
C ASP A 152 -11.71 34.98 5.67
N GLU A 153 -12.25 35.40 6.80
CA GLU A 153 -11.65 36.33 7.75
C GLU A 153 -10.58 35.71 8.66
N THR A 154 -10.51 34.38 8.74
CA THR A 154 -9.52 33.65 9.55
C THR A 154 -8.22 33.47 8.77
N VAL A 155 -8.31 33.11 7.49
CA VAL A 155 -7.17 33.06 6.56
C VAL A 155 -6.74 34.46 6.13
N ALA A 156 -7.69 35.41 6.04
CA ALA A 156 -7.44 36.83 5.80
C ALA A 156 -6.52 37.13 4.60
N ILE A 157 -6.81 36.53 3.44
CA ILE A 157 -5.96 36.63 2.25
C ILE A 157 -5.84 38.11 1.82
N PRO A 158 -4.61 38.65 1.68
CA PRO A 158 -4.38 40.04 1.32
C PRO A 158 -4.52 40.26 -0.19
N TRP A 159 -5.75 40.13 -0.69
CA TRP A 159 -6.08 40.32 -2.11
C TRP A 159 -5.69 41.72 -2.61
N PRO A 160 -4.84 41.83 -3.66
CA PRO A 160 -4.43 43.14 -4.20
C PRO A 160 -5.59 44.00 -4.71
N ILE A 161 -6.67 43.38 -5.17
CA ILE A 161 -7.91 44.03 -5.58
C ILE A 161 -9.03 43.57 -4.63
N PRO A 162 -9.74 44.48 -3.96
CA PRO A 162 -10.82 44.14 -3.03
C PRO A 162 -11.89 43.25 -3.67
N LEU A 163 -12.30 42.18 -2.97
CA LEU A 163 -13.24 41.17 -3.50
C LEU A 163 -14.62 41.73 -3.89
N ALA A 164 -15.00 42.89 -3.35
CA ALA A 164 -16.20 43.63 -3.74
C ALA A 164 -16.15 44.12 -5.21
N GLY A 165 -14.96 44.40 -5.74
CA GLY A 165 -14.72 44.76 -7.15
C GLY A 165 -14.19 43.61 -8.00
N ALA A 166 -14.03 42.41 -7.44
CA ALA A 166 -13.47 41.25 -8.13
C ALA A 166 -14.54 40.42 -8.87
N ALA A 167 -14.17 39.91 -10.04
CA ALA A 167 -15.00 38.99 -10.81
C ALA A 167 -14.83 37.56 -10.26
N ILE A 168 -15.71 37.20 -9.32
CA ILE A 168 -15.78 35.88 -8.66
C ILE A 168 -17.09 35.19 -9.05
N SER A 169 -17.05 33.88 -9.33
CA SER A 169 -18.23 33.08 -9.68
C SER A 169 -19.24 32.99 -8.53
N ALA A 170 -20.53 32.79 -8.84
CA ALA A 170 -21.56 32.64 -7.80
C ALA A 170 -21.29 31.43 -6.88
N LYS A 171 -20.78 30.31 -7.43
CA LYS A 171 -20.42 29.11 -6.67
C LYS A 171 -19.30 29.40 -5.66
N ASP A 172 -18.25 30.10 -6.08
CA ASP A 172 -17.09 30.37 -5.22
C ASP A 172 -17.43 31.33 -4.06
N ARG A 173 -18.46 32.18 -4.21
CA ARG A 173 -18.99 33.06 -3.14
C ARG A 173 -19.85 32.33 -2.10
N THR A 174 -20.17 31.05 -2.31
CA THR A 174 -21.00 30.23 -1.41
C THR A 174 -20.22 29.05 -0.82
N HIS A 175 -18.89 29.06 -0.92
CA HIS A 175 -18.06 28.08 -0.22
C HIS A 175 -18.08 28.31 1.30
N PRO A 176 -17.82 27.27 2.10
CA PRO A 176 -17.80 27.38 3.55
C PRO A 176 -16.67 28.31 4.03
N ARG A 177 -16.82 28.83 5.25
CA ARG A 177 -15.75 29.48 6.03
C ARG A 177 -14.80 28.41 6.58
N LEU A 178 -13.59 28.78 6.97
CA LEU A 178 -12.57 27.83 7.41
C LEU A 178 -13.03 26.95 8.59
N ALA A 179 -13.85 27.50 9.48
CA ALA A 179 -14.45 26.77 10.60
C ALA A 179 -15.41 25.63 10.18
N ASP A 180 -16.01 25.75 8.99
CA ASP A 180 -16.99 24.80 8.43
C ASP A 180 -16.36 23.89 7.34
N VAL A 181 -15.07 24.05 7.04
CA VAL A 181 -14.34 23.18 6.10
C VAL A 181 -13.96 21.86 6.78
N THR A 182 -14.50 20.75 6.27
CA THR A 182 -13.99 19.41 6.57
C THR A 182 -12.55 19.28 6.07
N PRO A 183 -11.56 19.00 6.94
CA PRO A 183 -10.16 18.87 6.49
C PRO A 183 -9.96 17.68 5.54
N VAL A 184 -9.06 17.85 4.58
CA VAL A 184 -8.67 16.79 3.65
C VAL A 184 -7.80 15.77 4.39
N SER A 185 -8.38 14.63 4.72
CA SER A 185 -7.65 13.55 5.39
C SER A 185 -6.52 12.95 4.53
N PRO A 186 -5.49 12.37 5.17
CA PRO A 186 -4.43 11.63 4.49
C PRO A 186 -4.98 10.48 3.65
N ARG A 187 -4.27 10.13 2.57
CA ARG A 187 -4.56 8.93 1.80
C ARG A 187 -4.32 7.67 2.65
N ARG A 188 -5.19 6.66 2.48
CA ARG A 188 -5.28 5.45 3.31
C ARG A 188 -4.22 4.40 2.92
N ILE A 189 -4.07 3.41 3.79
CA ILE A 189 -3.24 2.21 3.55
C ILE A 189 -4.18 1.00 3.46
N LEU A 190 -4.10 0.26 2.35
CA LEU A 190 -4.88 -0.96 2.14
C LEU A 190 -4.03 -2.20 2.43
N VAL A 191 -4.50 -3.09 3.28
CA VAL A 191 -3.89 -4.42 3.53
C VAL A 191 -4.73 -5.49 2.85
N LEU A 192 -4.13 -6.21 1.89
CA LEU A 192 -4.75 -7.34 1.20
C LEU A 192 -4.36 -8.67 1.85
N GLY A 193 -5.23 -9.66 1.78
CA GLY A 193 -5.04 -10.92 2.48
C GLY A 193 -5.16 -10.75 4.00
N ALA A 194 -6.05 -9.86 4.46
CA ALA A 194 -6.21 -9.48 5.87
C ALA A 194 -6.47 -10.67 6.81
N ASP A 195 -7.12 -11.74 6.31
CA ASP A 195 -7.36 -12.98 7.05
C ASP A 195 -6.23 -14.01 6.99
N GLY A 196 -5.12 -13.69 6.32
CA GLY A 196 -3.89 -14.48 6.37
C GLY A 196 -3.13 -14.29 7.69
N GLN A 197 -2.15 -15.17 7.96
CA GLN A 197 -1.30 -15.08 9.17
C GLN A 197 -0.63 -13.70 9.29
N LEU A 198 -0.12 -13.16 8.17
CA LEU A 198 0.49 -11.84 8.12
C LEU A 198 -0.55 -10.71 8.11
N GLY A 199 -1.68 -10.86 7.43
CA GLY A 199 -2.77 -9.87 7.46
C GLY A 199 -3.28 -9.59 8.88
N ARG A 200 -3.47 -10.64 9.69
CA ARG A 200 -3.82 -10.49 11.11
C ARG A 200 -2.72 -9.81 11.93
N ALA A 201 -1.45 -10.11 11.67
CA ALA A 201 -0.32 -9.47 12.36
C ALA A 201 -0.18 -7.99 11.98
N LEU A 202 -0.37 -7.64 10.70
CA LEU A 202 -0.44 -6.26 10.22
C LEU A 202 -1.59 -5.51 10.89
N ARG A 203 -2.80 -6.09 10.93
CA ARG A 203 -3.94 -5.47 11.62
C ARG A 203 -3.70 -5.25 13.11
N ARG A 204 -3.10 -6.22 13.81
CA ARG A 204 -2.69 -6.06 15.23
C ARG A 204 -1.68 -4.91 15.43
N ARG A 205 -0.80 -4.67 14.46
CA ARG A 205 0.24 -3.63 14.54
C ARG A 205 -0.30 -2.24 14.18
N LEU A 206 -1.09 -2.15 13.11
CA LEU A 206 -1.57 -0.89 12.54
C LEU A 206 -2.85 -0.37 13.23
N GLY A 207 -3.67 -1.28 13.77
CA GLY A 207 -4.94 -0.97 14.44
C GLY A 207 -6.07 -0.63 13.47
N ASP A 208 -7.24 -0.30 14.02
CA ASP A 208 -8.49 -0.08 13.29
C ASP A 208 -8.81 1.41 13.07
N ALA A 209 -7.79 2.27 12.96
CA ALA A 209 -8.00 3.69 12.66
C ALA A 209 -8.50 3.88 11.20
N PRO A 210 -9.38 4.87 10.89
CA PRO A 210 -9.99 5.05 9.55
C PRO A 210 -9.03 5.24 8.37
N ARG A 211 -7.74 5.45 8.65
CA ARG A 211 -6.65 5.50 7.65
C ARG A 211 -6.17 4.12 7.18
N PHE A 212 -6.69 3.03 7.75
CA PHE A 212 -6.34 1.64 7.42
C PHE A 212 -7.56 0.85 6.95
N ASP A 213 -7.46 0.29 5.74
CA ASP A 213 -8.45 -0.63 5.18
C ASP A 213 -7.88 -2.05 5.17
N TYR A 214 -8.73 -3.03 5.47
CA TYR A 214 -8.36 -4.44 5.48
C TYR A 214 -9.29 -5.21 4.54
N ALA A 215 -8.72 -5.83 3.51
CA ALA A 215 -9.45 -6.65 2.54
C ALA A 215 -9.04 -8.11 2.65
N ASP A 216 -10.03 -8.98 2.82
CA ASP A 216 -9.95 -10.41 2.58
C ASP A 216 -10.21 -10.73 1.09
N HIS A 217 -10.17 -12.01 0.72
CA HIS A 217 -10.44 -12.45 -0.65
C HIS A 217 -11.90 -12.19 -1.09
N ALA A 218 -12.86 -12.16 -0.16
CA ALA A 218 -14.27 -11.91 -0.48
C ALA A 218 -14.57 -10.43 -0.77
N SER A 219 -13.80 -9.50 -0.19
CA SER A 219 -13.94 -8.04 -0.39
C SER A 219 -12.96 -7.43 -1.38
N LEU A 220 -11.95 -8.18 -1.84
CA LEU A 220 -11.17 -7.89 -3.05
C LEU A 220 -10.48 -9.16 -3.57
N ASP A 221 -10.94 -9.68 -4.72
CA ASP A 221 -10.24 -10.75 -5.41
C ASP A 221 -9.20 -10.19 -6.40
N LEU A 222 -7.96 -10.65 -6.28
CA LEU A 222 -6.89 -10.32 -7.23
C LEU A 222 -7.07 -11.02 -8.59
N THR A 223 -7.87 -12.09 -8.68
CA THR A 223 -8.11 -12.77 -9.97
C THR A 223 -9.16 -12.08 -10.85
N ASP A 224 -9.92 -11.14 -10.28
CA ASP A 224 -10.94 -10.35 -10.97
C ASP A 224 -10.33 -9.54 -12.14
N PRO A 225 -10.89 -9.59 -13.36
CA PRO A 225 -10.46 -8.74 -14.47
C PRO A 225 -10.62 -7.24 -14.17
N ASP A 226 -11.63 -6.85 -13.37
CA ASP A 226 -12.05 -5.46 -13.16
C ASP A 226 -11.40 -4.85 -11.89
N LEU A 227 -10.30 -5.45 -11.41
CA LEU A 227 -9.52 -4.99 -10.24
C LEU A 227 -9.11 -3.50 -10.33
N ALA A 228 -8.95 -2.96 -11.54
CA ALA A 228 -8.66 -1.54 -11.77
C ALA A 228 -9.80 -0.60 -11.33
N ASP A 229 -11.05 -1.05 -11.37
CA ASP A 229 -12.24 -0.26 -11.02
C ASP A 229 -12.85 -0.68 -9.66
N ALA A 230 -12.40 -1.81 -9.10
CA ALA A 230 -12.90 -2.38 -7.84
C ALA A 230 -12.81 -1.44 -6.62
N ARG A 231 -11.95 -0.40 -6.65
CA ARG A 231 -11.80 0.61 -5.59
C ARG A 231 -11.47 1.99 -6.17
N SER A 232 -11.82 3.04 -5.43
CA SER A 232 -11.31 4.41 -5.68
C SER A 232 -9.83 4.47 -5.27
N TRP A 233 -8.94 4.04 -6.17
CA TRP A 233 -7.51 3.89 -5.90
C TRP A 233 -6.80 5.20 -5.50
N ARG A 234 -7.32 6.35 -5.94
CA ARG A 234 -6.83 7.69 -5.56
C ARG A 234 -6.89 7.97 -4.04
N ASP A 235 -7.75 7.26 -3.30
CA ASP A 235 -7.92 7.44 -1.86
C ASP A 235 -6.84 6.74 -1.03
N TYR A 236 -5.97 5.95 -1.67
CA TYR A 236 -4.90 5.21 -1.04
C TYR A 236 -3.53 5.80 -1.39
N ALA A 237 -2.54 5.61 -0.51
CA ALA A 237 -1.12 5.91 -0.76
C ALA A 237 -0.26 4.65 -0.81
N VAL A 238 -0.73 3.57 -0.16
CA VAL A 238 0.01 2.32 0.00
C VAL A 238 -0.95 1.14 -0.14
N ILE A 239 -0.50 0.12 -0.86
CA ILE A 239 -1.07 -1.24 -0.83
C ILE A 239 -0.04 -2.15 -0.18
N VAL A 240 -0.46 -2.91 0.84
CA VAL A 240 0.32 -3.98 1.47
C VAL A 240 -0.31 -5.30 1.09
N ASP A 241 0.27 -5.95 0.08
CA ASP A 241 -0.19 -7.23 -0.42
C ASP A 241 0.43 -8.39 0.36
N ALA A 242 -0.36 -8.92 1.29
CA ALA A 242 -0.10 -10.18 2.00
C ALA A 242 -1.00 -11.32 1.49
N ALA A 243 -1.65 -11.16 0.33
CA ALA A 243 -2.41 -12.22 -0.33
C ALA A 243 -1.48 -13.16 -1.12
N GLY A 244 -1.96 -14.35 -1.43
CA GLY A 244 -1.23 -15.31 -2.25
C GLY A 244 -1.73 -16.74 -2.12
N TYR A 245 -1.60 -17.50 -3.21
CA TYR A 245 -1.80 -18.94 -3.20
C TYR A 245 -0.57 -19.61 -2.60
N THR A 246 -0.73 -20.30 -1.46
CA THR A 246 0.37 -20.82 -0.62
C THR A 246 0.39 -22.35 -0.44
N ASP A 247 -0.52 -23.08 -1.09
CA ASP A 247 -0.48 -24.56 -1.09
C ASP A 247 0.56 -25.04 -2.10
N VAL A 248 1.80 -25.16 -1.63
CA VAL A 248 2.98 -25.45 -2.44
C VAL A 248 2.85 -26.79 -3.17
N ASP A 249 2.34 -27.84 -2.51
CA ASP A 249 2.23 -29.18 -3.09
C ASP A 249 1.05 -29.27 -4.07
N ALA A 250 -0.09 -28.62 -3.78
CA ALA A 250 -1.20 -28.54 -4.73
C ALA A 250 -0.85 -27.77 -6.02
N ALA A 251 0.06 -26.79 -5.94
CA ALA A 251 0.53 -26.00 -7.09
C ALA A 251 1.20 -26.84 -8.20
N GLU A 252 1.59 -28.10 -7.94
CA GLU A 252 2.10 -28.98 -8.98
C GLU A 252 1.00 -29.63 -9.84
N THR A 253 -0.22 -29.73 -9.32
CA THR A 253 -1.38 -30.24 -10.08
C THR A 253 -1.78 -29.27 -11.20
N PRO A 254 -2.41 -29.72 -12.31
CA PRO A 254 -2.84 -28.81 -13.37
C PRO A 254 -3.77 -27.69 -12.89
N ALA A 255 -4.72 -28.00 -12.00
CA ALA A 255 -5.65 -27.03 -11.44
C ALA A 255 -4.96 -26.07 -10.44
N GLY A 256 -4.14 -26.60 -9.54
CA GLY A 256 -3.40 -25.77 -8.57
C GLY A 256 -2.35 -24.88 -9.24
N ARG A 257 -1.71 -25.34 -10.33
CA ARG A 257 -0.79 -24.52 -11.13
C ARG A 257 -1.51 -23.34 -11.77
N ALA A 258 -2.69 -23.57 -12.35
CA ALA A 258 -3.52 -22.50 -12.91
C ALA A 258 -3.97 -21.49 -11.83
N ALA A 259 -4.44 -21.98 -10.67
CA ALA A 259 -4.84 -21.13 -9.55
C ALA A 259 -3.66 -20.32 -8.97
N ALA A 260 -2.49 -20.95 -8.81
CA ALA A 260 -1.27 -20.29 -8.36
C ALA A 260 -0.85 -19.17 -9.34
N TRP A 261 -0.88 -19.42 -10.65
CA TRP A 261 -0.60 -18.39 -11.66
C TRP A 261 -1.64 -17.27 -11.67
N ALA A 262 -2.93 -17.57 -11.58
CA ALA A 262 -3.99 -16.58 -11.56
C ALA A 262 -3.82 -15.59 -10.39
N VAL A 263 -3.53 -16.09 -9.19
CA VAL A 263 -3.32 -15.26 -7.99
C VAL A 263 -1.93 -14.62 -7.97
N ASN A 264 -0.87 -15.43 -7.94
CA ASN A 264 0.49 -14.97 -7.62
C ASN A 264 1.20 -14.25 -8.78
N ALA A 265 0.77 -14.47 -10.04
CA ALA A 265 1.39 -13.86 -11.21
C ALA A 265 0.44 -12.86 -11.89
N THR A 266 -0.72 -13.31 -12.36
CA THR A 266 -1.66 -12.44 -13.11
C THR A 266 -2.29 -11.37 -12.22
N GLY A 267 -2.82 -11.75 -11.05
CA GLY A 267 -3.44 -10.82 -10.11
C GLY A 267 -2.45 -9.81 -9.54
N VAL A 268 -1.27 -10.29 -9.10
CA VAL A 268 -0.14 -9.42 -8.70
C VAL A 268 0.30 -8.48 -9.82
N GLY A 269 0.32 -8.96 -11.08
CA GLY A 269 0.63 -8.13 -12.25
C GLY A 269 -0.38 -7.00 -12.49
N ARG A 270 -1.69 -7.26 -12.33
CA ARG A 270 -2.73 -6.22 -12.36
C ARG A 270 -2.58 -5.24 -11.19
N LEU A 271 -2.29 -5.74 -10.00
CA LEU A 271 -2.08 -4.90 -8.81
C LEU A 271 -0.85 -3.97 -8.98
N ALA A 272 0.22 -4.48 -9.59
CA ALA A 272 1.42 -3.71 -9.95
C ALA A 272 1.11 -2.59 -10.97
N GLN A 273 0.23 -2.85 -11.94
CA GLN A 273 -0.27 -1.86 -12.89
C GLN A 273 -1.13 -0.79 -12.21
N VAL A 274 -2.08 -1.20 -11.35
CA VAL A 274 -2.92 -0.29 -10.54
C VAL A 274 -2.05 0.62 -9.69
N ALA A 275 -1.05 0.07 -9.00
CA ALA A 275 -0.14 0.84 -8.17
C ALA A 275 0.69 1.84 -8.98
N ALA A 276 1.22 1.43 -10.14
CA ALA A 276 1.96 2.32 -11.03
C ALA A 276 1.09 3.45 -11.62
N ALA A 277 -0.13 3.14 -12.06
CA ALA A 277 -1.06 4.10 -12.65
C ALA A 277 -1.56 5.16 -11.65
N ASN A 278 -1.72 4.79 -10.37
CA ASN A 278 -2.23 5.67 -9.32
C ASN A 278 -1.12 6.25 -8.41
N GLY A 279 0.15 6.06 -8.76
CA GLY A 279 1.30 6.55 -7.97
C GLY A 279 1.38 5.99 -6.55
N LEU A 280 0.86 4.77 -6.33
CA LEU A 280 0.81 4.11 -5.03
C LEU A 280 2.13 3.43 -4.70
N THR A 281 2.39 3.26 -3.42
CA THR A 281 3.50 2.42 -2.93
C THR A 281 2.99 0.98 -2.78
N LEU A 282 3.57 0.03 -3.50
CA LEU A 282 3.21 -1.39 -3.42
C LEU A 282 4.21 -2.17 -2.58
N VAL A 283 3.81 -2.57 -1.37
CA VAL A 283 4.52 -3.63 -0.62
C VAL A 283 3.94 -4.97 -1.07
N HIS A 284 4.76 -5.88 -1.58
CA HIS A 284 4.33 -7.23 -1.94
C HIS A 284 5.17 -8.28 -1.20
N VAL A 285 4.51 -9.26 -0.59
CA VAL A 285 5.16 -10.29 0.20
C VAL A 285 5.44 -11.52 -0.67
N SER A 286 6.72 -11.86 -0.82
CA SER A 286 7.21 -12.99 -1.61
C SER A 286 8.01 -13.99 -0.77
N THR A 287 8.68 -14.93 -1.43
CA THR A 287 9.18 -16.17 -0.84
C THR A 287 10.62 -16.49 -1.23
N ASP A 288 11.31 -17.22 -0.35
CA ASP A 288 12.51 -18.01 -0.65
C ASP A 288 12.37 -18.99 -1.83
N TYR A 289 11.17 -19.48 -2.14
CA TYR A 289 10.90 -20.44 -3.23
C TYR A 289 11.08 -19.85 -4.64
N VAL A 290 11.42 -18.55 -4.78
CA VAL A 290 11.90 -17.99 -6.05
C VAL A 290 13.31 -18.48 -6.42
N PHE A 291 14.00 -19.17 -5.51
CA PHE A 291 15.33 -19.74 -5.71
C PHE A 291 15.32 -21.28 -5.79
N ASP A 292 16.42 -21.86 -6.26
CA ASP A 292 16.62 -23.32 -6.39
C ASP A 292 17.12 -23.98 -5.09
N GLY A 293 17.72 -23.19 -4.20
CA GLY A 293 18.39 -23.68 -3.00
C GLY A 293 19.71 -24.39 -3.24
N ALA A 294 20.33 -24.22 -4.40
CA ALA A 294 21.64 -24.77 -4.74
C ALA A 294 22.84 -23.92 -4.26
N ALA A 295 22.61 -22.65 -3.89
CA ALA A 295 23.68 -21.76 -3.46
C ALA A 295 24.28 -22.19 -2.10
N PRO A 296 25.62 -22.19 -1.92
CA PRO A 296 26.27 -22.53 -0.66
C PRO A 296 26.25 -21.39 0.38
N ALA A 297 25.77 -20.22 0.00
CA ALA A 297 25.69 -19.01 0.82
C ALA A 297 24.24 -18.50 0.88
N PRO A 298 23.89 -17.61 1.84
CA PRO A 298 22.58 -16.96 1.87
C PRO A 298 22.26 -16.21 0.56
N TYR A 299 21.03 -16.35 0.08
CA TYR A 299 20.56 -15.63 -1.12
C TYR A 299 20.41 -14.14 -0.82
N ARG A 300 20.97 -13.32 -1.71
CA ARG A 300 20.89 -11.86 -1.68
C ARG A 300 19.73 -11.36 -2.54
N GLU A 301 19.32 -10.11 -2.35
CA GLU A 301 18.21 -9.53 -3.11
C GLU A 301 18.46 -9.43 -4.62
N ASP A 302 19.74 -9.31 -5.01
CA ASP A 302 20.23 -9.25 -6.39
C ASP A 302 20.46 -10.64 -7.04
N ALA A 303 20.23 -11.73 -6.31
CA ALA A 303 20.30 -13.08 -6.86
C ALA A 303 19.17 -13.31 -7.88
N SER A 304 19.52 -13.92 -9.02
CA SER A 304 18.57 -14.28 -10.07
C SER A 304 17.59 -15.36 -9.60
N PRO A 305 16.27 -15.22 -9.85
CA PRO A 305 15.30 -16.27 -9.58
C PRO A 305 15.58 -17.56 -10.38
N ALA A 306 15.45 -18.69 -9.72
CA ALA A 306 15.59 -20.04 -10.29
C ALA A 306 14.59 -21.04 -9.62
N PRO A 307 13.27 -20.77 -9.63
CA PRO A 307 12.30 -21.55 -8.85
C PRO A 307 12.11 -22.99 -9.35
N LEU A 308 12.14 -23.95 -8.43
CA LEU A 308 12.02 -25.38 -8.75
C LEU A 308 10.62 -25.83 -9.19
N GLY A 309 9.56 -25.24 -8.62
CA GLY A 309 8.19 -25.74 -8.70
C GLY A 309 7.14 -24.67 -9.03
N GLY A 310 5.90 -25.09 -9.29
CA GLY A 310 4.81 -24.25 -9.77
C GLY A 310 4.48 -23.06 -8.85
N TYR A 311 4.52 -23.26 -7.54
CA TYR A 311 4.38 -22.17 -6.55
C TYR A 311 5.49 -21.12 -6.72
N GLY A 312 6.76 -21.54 -6.66
CA GLY A 312 7.91 -20.64 -6.80
C GLY A 312 7.94 -19.93 -8.15
N GLN A 313 7.58 -20.62 -9.23
CA GLN A 313 7.46 -20.04 -10.58
C GLN A 313 6.38 -18.95 -10.63
N SER A 314 5.21 -19.20 -10.04
CA SER A 314 4.14 -18.21 -9.98
C SER A 314 4.53 -16.97 -9.15
N LYS A 315 5.23 -17.15 -8.03
CA LYS A 315 5.73 -16.04 -7.20
C LYS A 315 6.85 -15.27 -7.89
N ALA A 316 7.80 -15.93 -8.55
CA ALA A 316 8.85 -15.27 -9.32
C ALA A 316 8.30 -14.44 -10.49
N ALA A 317 7.21 -14.88 -11.13
CA ALA A 317 6.50 -14.08 -12.14
C ALA A 317 5.84 -12.82 -11.53
N GLY A 318 5.26 -12.93 -10.33
CA GLY A 318 4.76 -11.79 -9.55
C GLY A 318 5.87 -10.81 -9.13
N ASP A 319 7.01 -11.32 -8.62
CA ASP A 319 8.20 -10.54 -8.28
C ASP A 319 8.64 -9.62 -9.44
N LEU A 320 8.68 -10.16 -10.66
CA LEU A 320 9.07 -9.40 -11.86
C LEU A 320 8.09 -8.27 -12.18
N ALA A 321 6.79 -8.47 -11.98
CA ALA A 321 5.79 -7.43 -12.19
C ALA A 321 5.88 -6.33 -11.12
N VAL A 322 6.05 -6.70 -9.85
CA VAL A 322 6.24 -5.74 -8.74
C VAL A 322 7.53 -4.94 -8.89
N ALA A 323 8.62 -5.59 -9.33
CA ALA A 323 9.89 -4.92 -9.56
C ALA A 323 9.82 -3.83 -10.64
N ALA A 324 8.84 -3.90 -11.55
CA ALA A 324 8.57 -2.87 -12.55
C ALA A 324 7.70 -1.69 -12.03
N THR A 325 7.04 -1.82 -10.87
CA THR A 325 6.30 -0.72 -10.23
C THR A 325 7.29 0.32 -9.69
N PRO A 326 7.19 1.63 -10.03
CA PRO A 326 8.19 2.63 -9.62
C PRO A 326 8.37 2.84 -8.12
N ARG A 327 7.33 2.55 -7.32
CA ARG A 327 7.31 2.69 -5.86
C ARG A 327 6.97 1.34 -5.23
N HIS A 328 7.95 0.48 -4.99
CA HIS A 328 7.69 -0.85 -4.45
C HIS A 328 8.62 -1.26 -3.30
N TYR A 329 8.10 -2.14 -2.45
CA TYR A 329 8.88 -2.94 -1.50
C TYR A 329 8.56 -4.42 -1.74
N LEU A 330 9.45 -5.13 -2.41
CA LEU A 330 9.29 -6.56 -2.65
C LEU A 330 9.94 -7.34 -1.51
N VAL A 331 9.13 -7.80 -0.55
CA VAL A 331 9.59 -8.35 0.72
C VAL A 331 9.61 -9.89 0.66
N ARG A 332 10.79 -10.49 0.45
CA ARG A 332 10.97 -11.95 0.43
C ARG A 332 11.13 -12.48 1.85
N ALA A 333 10.29 -13.43 2.24
CA ALA A 333 10.35 -14.09 3.54
C ALA A 333 10.39 -15.62 3.39
N SER A 334 10.79 -16.33 4.46
CA SER A 334 10.78 -17.80 4.50
C SER A 334 10.00 -18.31 5.71
N TRP A 335 9.28 -19.42 5.53
CA TRP A 335 8.75 -20.25 6.62
C TRP A 335 7.91 -19.44 7.63
N ILE A 336 6.87 -18.74 7.14
CA ILE A 336 6.08 -17.78 7.93
C ILE A 336 5.25 -18.48 9.02
N ILE A 337 5.40 -18.04 10.26
CA ILE A 337 4.67 -18.51 11.45
C ILE A 337 3.83 -17.38 12.05
N GLY A 338 2.53 -17.60 12.24
CA GLY A 338 1.65 -16.63 12.88
C GLY A 338 0.31 -17.24 13.26
N ASP A 339 -0.73 -16.41 13.25
CA ASP A 339 -2.09 -16.77 13.68
C ASP A 339 -2.86 -17.53 12.59
N GLY A 340 -2.61 -18.84 12.52
CA GLY A 340 -3.20 -19.78 11.57
C GLY A 340 -2.54 -21.16 11.60
N HIS A 341 -2.86 -22.02 10.63
CA HIS A 341 -2.19 -23.32 10.47
C HIS A 341 -0.75 -23.12 9.98
N ASN A 342 0.23 -23.60 10.74
CA ASN A 342 1.65 -23.53 10.41
C ASN A 342 2.44 -24.73 10.98
N PHE A 343 3.70 -24.86 10.57
CA PHE A 343 4.57 -25.98 10.95
C PHE A 343 4.79 -26.07 12.47
N VAL A 344 5.03 -24.94 13.14
CA VAL A 344 5.33 -24.88 14.58
C VAL A 344 4.13 -25.37 15.41
N ALA A 345 2.93 -24.89 15.09
CA ALA A 345 1.69 -25.35 15.70
C ALA A 345 1.42 -26.85 15.45
N THR A 346 1.70 -27.34 14.24
CA THR A 346 1.55 -28.77 13.89
C THR A 346 2.52 -29.65 14.66
N MET A 347 3.79 -29.26 14.80
CA MET A 347 4.78 -30.00 15.61
C MET A 347 4.40 -30.01 17.10
N ALA A 348 3.95 -28.89 17.66
CA ALA A 348 3.44 -28.85 19.04
C ALA A 348 2.20 -29.74 19.23
N GLY A 349 1.32 -29.81 18.23
CA GLY A 349 0.17 -30.70 18.22
C GLY A 349 0.55 -32.20 18.19
N LEU A 350 1.55 -32.58 17.40
CA LEU A 350 2.11 -33.94 17.35
C LEU A 350 2.74 -34.33 18.70
N ALA A 351 3.56 -33.44 19.26
CA ALA A 351 4.25 -33.65 20.55
C ALA A 351 3.24 -33.95 21.68
N ARG A 352 2.19 -33.10 21.79
CA ARG A 352 1.11 -33.22 22.78
C ARG A 352 0.25 -34.49 22.63
N ARG A 353 0.16 -35.07 21.43
CA ARG A 353 -0.58 -36.33 21.17
C ARG A 353 0.24 -37.59 21.46
N GLY A 354 1.56 -37.48 21.62
CA GLY A 354 2.42 -38.65 21.69
C GLY A 354 2.83 -39.22 20.33
N ASP A 355 2.75 -38.41 19.26
CA ASP A 355 3.19 -38.82 17.91
C ASP A 355 4.71 -38.60 17.74
N ASP A 356 5.40 -39.53 17.06
CA ASP A 356 6.85 -39.50 16.78
C ASP A 356 7.11 -39.19 15.29
N PRO A 357 7.24 -37.91 14.88
CA PRO A 357 7.21 -37.53 13.47
C PRO A 357 8.55 -37.77 12.76
N ALA A 358 8.45 -38.22 11.50
CA ALA A 358 9.55 -38.12 10.54
C ALA A 358 9.54 -36.71 9.90
N VAL A 359 10.65 -35.98 10.03
CA VAL A 359 10.76 -34.59 9.59
C VAL A 359 12.03 -34.41 8.76
N VAL A 360 11.93 -33.62 7.69
CA VAL A 360 13.05 -33.39 6.76
C VAL A 360 14.24 -32.72 7.46
N GLY A 361 15.42 -33.31 7.32
CA GLY A 361 16.67 -32.87 7.95
C GLY A 361 17.65 -32.15 7.02
N ASP A 362 17.45 -32.23 5.70
CA ASP A 362 18.35 -31.70 4.65
C ASP A 362 17.82 -30.44 3.93
N GLN A 363 16.68 -29.90 4.37
CA GLN A 363 16.17 -28.58 3.98
C GLN A 363 16.44 -27.58 5.12
N VAL A 364 17.22 -26.53 4.86
CA VAL A 364 17.71 -25.55 5.85
C VAL A 364 17.20 -24.14 5.53
N GLY A 365 16.81 -23.40 6.57
CA GLY A 365 16.27 -22.05 6.44
C GLY A 365 16.17 -21.33 7.78
N ARG A 366 15.37 -20.25 7.80
CA ARG A 366 14.96 -19.55 9.02
C ARG A 366 13.45 -19.41 9.07
N LEU A 367 12.89 -19.43 10.28
CA LEU A 367 11.51 -19.02 10.52
C LEU A 367 11.36 -17.52 10.28
N THR A 368 10.13 -17.10 9.97
CA THR A 368 9.74 -15.68 9.99
C THR A 368 8.44 -15.53 10.75
N PHE A 369 8.46 -14.95 11.94
CA PHE A 369 7.22 -14.67 12.67
C PHE A 369 6.46 -13.52 12.00
N ALA A 370 5.15 -13.68 11.84
CA ALA A 370 4.28 -12.74 11.14
C ALA A 370 4.31 -11.34 11.78
N GLU A 371 4.45 -11.26 13.10
CA GLU A 371 4.63 -10.02 13.86
C GLU A 371 5.95 -9.30 13.50
N ASP A 372 7.04 -10.03 13.31
CA ASP A 372 8.34 -9.44 12.93
C ASP A 372 8.35 -8.99 11.47
N LEU A 373 7.68 -9.75 10.58
CA LEU A 373 7.50 -9.37 9.18
C LEU A 373 6.60 -8.13 9.04
N ALA A 374 5.51 -8.06 9.81
CA ALA A 374 4.68 -6.86 9.92
C ALA A 374 5.48 -5.66 10.48
N ALA A 375 6.39 -5.89 11.42
CA ALA A 375 7.27 -4.85 11.95
C ALA A 375 8.29 -4.35 10.90
N ALA A 376 8.87 -5.23 10.09
CA ALA A 376 9.77 -4.85 9.00
C ALA A 376 9.04 -4.06 7.89
N ILE A 377 7.83 -4.47 7.52
CA ILE A 377 6.99 -3.76 6.54
C ILE A 377 6.66 -2.35 7.03
N ALA A 378 6.24 -2.22 8.30
CA ALA A 378 5.99 -0.91 8.89
C ALA A 378 7.26 -0.05 8.94
N HIS A 379 8.41 -0.62 9.33
CA HIS A 379 9.69 0.08 9.31
C HIS A 379 10.06 0.61 7.91
N LEU A 380 9.90 -0.19 6.85
CA LEU A 380 10.17 0.26 5.48
C LEU A 380 9.26 1.43 5.05
N LEU A 381 7.99 1.43 5.49
CA LEU A 381 7.04 2.51 5.23
C LEU A 381 7.34 3.78 6.07
N GLU A 382 7.67 3.61 7.34
CA GLU A 382 7.92 4.69 8.31
C GLU A 382 9.27 5.39 8.10
N SER A 383 10.30 4.65 7.67
CA SER A 383 11.66 5.17 7.40
C SER A 383 11.86 5.70 5.98
N GLU A 384 10.85 5.56 5.10
CA GLU A 384 10.95 5.84 3.65
C GLU A 384 12.23 5.25 3.01
N ALA A 385 12.54 4.00 3.35
CA ALA A 385 13.71 3.30 2.85
C ALA A 385 13.74 3.25 1.31
N PRO A 386 14.92 3.16 0.66
CA PRO A 386 14.99 3.11 -0.80
C PRO A 386 14.14 1.96 -1.39
N PHE A 387 13.21 2.28 -2.31
CA PHE A 387 12.37 1.27 -2.97
C PHE A 387 13.19 0.15 -3.60
N GLY A 388 12.63 -1.06 -3.60
CA GLY A 388 13.28 -2.26 -4.12
C GLY A 388 12.92 -3.54 -3.38
N THR A 389 13.64 -4.60 -3.70
CA THR A 389 13.56 -5.90 -3.01
C THR A 389 14.25 -5.85 -1.63
N TYR A 390 13.69 -6.54 -0.65
CA TYR A 390 14.24 -6.74 0.69
C TYR A 390 14.02 -8.17 1.16
N ASN A 391 15.07 -8.82 1.65
CA ASN A 391 14.96 -10.10 2.34
C ASN A 391 14.64 -9.88 3.83
N VAL A 392 13.61 -10.54 4.34
CA VAL A 392 13.16 -10.42 5.73
C VAL A 392 12.84 -11.80 6.30
N THR A 393 13.67 -12.24 7.24
CA THR A 393 13.44 -13.42 8.09
C THR A 393 13.85 -13.07 9.52
N ASN A 394 13.58 -13.93 10.50
CA ASN A 394 14.21 -13.77 11.81
C ASN A 394 15.74 -13.91 11.70
N ALA A 395 16.48 -13.30 12.63
CA ALA A 395 17.91 -13.50 12.75
C ALA A 395 18.25 -14.87 13.38
N GLY A 396 19.54 -15.13 13.59
CA GLY A 396 20.04 -16.34 14.25
C GLY A 396 20.58 -17.40 13.29
N THR A 397 20.98 -18.53 13.86
CA THR A 397 21.55 -19.67 13.12
C THR A 397 20.47 -20.38 12.31
N PRO A 398 20.63 -20.56 10.99
CA PRO A 398 19.73 -21.39 10.20
C PRO A 398 19.61 -22.82 10.74
N ARG A 399 18.40 -23.38 10.71
CA ARG A 399 18.12 -24.75 11.16
C ARG A 399 17.40 -25.52 10.06
N SER A 400 17.50 -26.85 10.09
CA SER A 400 16.62 -27.69 9.27
C SER A 400 15.24 -27.82 9.91
N TRP A 401 14.23 -28.24 9.12
CA TRP A 401 12.88 -28.50 9.65
C TRP A 401 12.90 -29.49 10.83
N ALA A 402 13.72 -30.54 10.78
CA ALA A 402 13.92 -31.46 11.90
C ALA A 402 14.55 -30.76 13.12
N GLY A 403 15.48 -29.82 12.91
CA GLY A 403 16.06 -29.00 13.97
C GLY A 403 15.04 -28.07 14.64
N ILE A 404 14.13 -27.46 13.87
CA ILE A 404 13.01 -26.68 14.39
C ILE A 404 12.01 -27.57 15.14
N ALA A 405 11.64 -28.72 14.59
CA ALA A 405 10.71 -29.64 15.25
C ALA A 405 11.24 -30.15 16.60
N ARG A 406 12.55 -30.43 16.71
CA ARG A 406 13.19 -30.77 17.99
C ARG A 406 13.10 -29.63 19.00
N GLU A 407 13.33 -28.40 18.55
CA GLU A 407 13.21 -27.21 19.40
C GLU A 407 11.77 -27.02 19.90
N VAL A 408 10.77 -27.23 19.03
CA VAL A 408 9.35 -27.21 19.41
C VAL A 408 9.02 -28.28 20.46
N PHE A 409 9.48 -29.52 20.28
CA PHE A 409 9.28 -30.59 21.27
C PHE A 409 9.90 -30.20 22.61
N ARG A 410 11.16 -29.71 22.61
CA ARG A 410 11.86 -29.24 23.81
C ARG A 410 11.11 -28.11 24.53
N LEU A 411 10.68 -27.07 23.78
CA LEU A 411 9.95 -25.92 24.31
C LEU A 411 8.55 -26.27 24.84
N THR A 412 7.94 -27.34 24.33
CA THR A 412 6.64 -27.85 24.79
C THR A 412 6.75 -28.91 25.89
N GLY A 413 7.96 -29.19 26.42
CA GLY A 413 8.19 -30.12 27.52
C GLY A 413 8.22 -31.60 27.13
N HIS A 414 8.42 -31.89 25.85
CA HIS A 414 8.50 -33.24 25.29
C HIS A 414 9.94 -33.59 24.84
N ASP A 415 10.26 -34.88 24.79
CA ASP A 415 11.58 -35.35 24.37
C ASP A 415 11.86 -35.05 22.88
N PRO A 416 12.89 -34.23 22.54
CA PRO A 416 13.27 -33.97 21.15
C PRO A 416 13.81 -35.20 20.41
N GLY A 417 14.25 -36.25 21.11
CA GLY A 417 14.69 -37.52 20.51
C GLY A 417 13.62 -38.22 19.67
N ARG A 418 12.35 -37.94 19.96
CA ARG A 418 11.16 -38.45 19.26
C ARG A 418 10.98 -37.90 17.83
N VAL A 419 11.73 -36.86 17.46
CA VAL A 419 11.75 -36.32 16.08
C VAL A 419 12.83 -37.02 15.27
N ARG A 420 12.40 -37.92 14.38
CA ARG A 420 13.28 -38.64 13.45
C ARG A 420 13.59 -37.76 12.24
N ALA A 421 14.86 -37.38 12.07
CA ALA A 421 15.31 -36.71 10.87
C ALA A 421 15.30 -37.70 9.69
N VAL A 422 14.84 -37.26 8.52
CA VAL A 422 14.88 -37.99 7.24
C VAL A 422 15.38 -37.08 6.13
N THR A 423 15.92 -37.66 5.07
CA THR A 423 16.22 -36.93 3.82
C THR A 423 14.93 -36.53 3.09
N THR A 424 15.02 -35.53 2.22
CA THR A 424 13.93 -35.13 1.32
C THR A 424 13.51 -36.31 0.43
N ALA A 425 14.45 -37.14 -0.02
CA ALA A 425 14.17 -38.32 -0.84
C ALA A 425 13.33 -39.38 -0.08
N GLU A 426 13.72 -39.73 1.15
CA GLU A 426 12.95 -40.65 2.01
C GLU A 426 11.56 -40.12 2.35
N TYR A 427 11.46 -38.81 2.63
CA TYR A 427 10.20 -38.15 2.96
C TYR A 427 9.20 -38.17 1.80
N ASN A 428 9.69 -37.89 0.58
CA ASN A 428 8.88 -37.90 -0.63
C ASN A 428 8.46 -39.33 -1.02
N ALA A 429 9.37 -40.31 -0.90
CA ALA A 429 9.05 -41.72 -1.17
C ALA A 429 7.95 -42.29 -0.25
N ALA A 430 7.82 -41.75 0.96
CA ALA A 430 6.77 -42.13 1.93
C ALA A 430 5.40 -41.47 1.69
N ARG A 431 5.26 -40.60 0.66
CA ARG A 431 4.05 -39.79 0.44
C ARG A 431 3.46 -40.02 -0.96
N PRO A 432 2.35 -40.78 -1.09
CA PRO A 432 1.64 -40.91 -2.35
C PRO A 432 0.86 -39.63 -2.67
N GLY A 433 1.37 -38.81 -3.58
CA GLY A 433 0.70 -37.60 -4.06
C GLY A 433 1.64 -36.66 -4.83
N PRO A 434 1.10 -35.59 -5.45
CA PRO A 434 1.94 -34.50 -5.96
C PRO A 434 2.73 -33.90 -4.78
N THR A 435 4.05 -33.83 -4.95
CA THR A 435 4.95 -33.23 -3.95
C THR A 435 5.81 -32.23 -4.68
N ALA A 436 5.80 -30.97 -4.21
CA ALA A 436 6.60 -29.93 -4.83
C ALA A 436 8.10 -30.11 -4.51
N PRO A 437 8.99 -29.86 -5.47
CA PRO A 437 10.41 -29.75 -5.19
C PRO A 437 10.66 -28.53 -4.29
N ARG A 438 11.40 -28.72 -3.20
CA ARG A 438 11.67 -27.69 -2.18
C ARG A 438 13.16 -27.32 -2.18
N PRO A 439 13.52 -26.03 -2.05
CA PRO A 439 14.91 -25.61 -1.94
C PRO A 439 15.63 -26.29 -0.77
N ALA A 440 16.82 -26.85 -1.01
CA ALA A 440 17.64 -27.43 0.05
C ALA A 440 18.22 -26.33 0.98
N ASN A 441 18.61 -25.20 0.41
CA ASN A 441 18.94 -23.98 1.14
C ASN A 441 17.89 -22.89 0.86
N SER A 442 17.27 -22.35 1.92
CA SER A 442 16.31 -21.23 1.86
C SER A 442 16.77 -20.02 2.69
N VAL A 443 18.05 -19.98 3.07
CA VAL A 443 18.59 -18.90 3.91
C VAL A 443 18.73 -17.62 3.08
N LEU A 444 18.10 -16.54 3.56
CA LEU A 444 18.22 -15.21 2.97
C LEU A 444 19.27 -14.37 3.72
N ASP A 445 20.04 -13.57 2.97
CA ASP A 445 20.91 -12.52 3.51
C ASP A 445 20.03 -11.38 4.04
N LEU A 446 20.32 -10.88 5.25
CA LEU A 446 19.56 -9.82 5.92
C LEU A 446 20.31 -8.48 5.99
N ALA A 447 21.48 -8.39 5.35
CA ALA A 447 22.30 -7.18 5.39
C ALA A 447 21.56 -5.93 4.89
N LYS A 448 20.74 -6.03 3.83
CA LYS A 448 20.03 -4.87 3.25
C LYS A 448 18.96 -4.31 4.17
N ILE A 449 18.11 -5.16 4.77
CA ILE A 449 17.12 -4.71 5.75
C ILE A 449 17.78 -4.20 7.04
N THR A 450 18.92 -4.78 7.43
CA THR A 450 19.68 -4.31 8.61
C THR A 450 20.29 -2.92 8.37
N ALA A 451 20.74 -2.64 7.14
CA ALA A 451 21.29 -1.34 6.75
C ALA A 451 20.26 -0.19 6.75
N THR A 452 18.95 -0.46 6.80
CA THR A 452 17.92 0.58 7.01
C THR A 452 17.66 0.89 8.49
N GLY A 453 18.40 0.25 9.41
CA GLY A 453 18.23 0.42 10.86
C GLY A 453 17.27 -0.58 11.52
N PHE A 454 16.60 -1.45 10.76
CA PHE A 454 15.79 -2.52 11.33
C PHE A 454 16.67 -3.62 11.93
N THR A 455 16.35 -4.11 13.13
CA THR A 455 17.05 -5.23 13.75
C THR A 455 16.14 -6.46 13.78
N PRO A 456 16.36 -7.48 12.92
CA PRO A 456 15.54 -8.69 12.93
C PRO A 456 15.70 -9.45 14.26
N ARG A 457 14.57 -9.77 14.92
CA ARG A 457 14.55 -10.55 16.16
C ARG A 457 15.14 -11.94 15.92
N ASP A 458 15.94 -12.45 16.86
CA ASP A 458 16.49 -13.82 16.81
C ASP A 458 15.37 -14.87 16.78
N GLY A 459 15.51 -15.88 15.91
CA GLY A 459 14.49 -16.89 15.64
C GLY A 459 14.24 -17.86 16.79
N ASP A 460 15.26 -18.19 17.58
CA ASP A 460 15.10 -19.09 18.74
C ASP A 460 14.42 -18.34 19.90
N LEU A 461 14.76 -17.06 20.11
CA LEU A 461 14.05 -16.17 21.03
C LEU A 461 12.58 -16.00 20.62
N ALA A 462 12.31 -15.74 19.33
CA ALA A 462 10.97 -15.58 18.80
C ALA A 462 10.11 -16.85 18.98
N LEU A 463 10.70 -18.03 18.73
CA LEU A 463 10.04 -19.33 18.91
C LEU A 463 9.75 -19.64 20.39
N ALA A 464 10.67 -19.31 21.30
CA ALA A 464 10.42 -19.43 22.73
C ALA A 464 9.29 -18.49 23.21
N GLN A 465 9.26 -17.24 22.71
CA GLN A 465 8.21 -16.26 23.04
C GLN A 465 6.84 -16.66 22.49
N PHE A 466 6.77 -17.29 21.31
CA PHE A 466 5.54 -17.82 20.73
C PHE A 466 4.85 -18.82 21.68
N PHE A 467 5.61 -19.77 22.25
CA PHE A 467 5.05 -20.72 23.23
C PHE A 467 4.82 -20.12 24.61
N ALA A 468 5.58 -19.10 25.03
CA ALA A 468 5.34 -18.41 26.29
C ALA A 468 4.01 -17.63 26.29
N ALA A 469 3.63 -17.03 25.16
CA ALA A 469 2.34 -16.37 24.99
C ALA A 469 1.16 -17.37 25.05
N ASP A 470 1.32 -18.55 24.45
CA ASP A 470 0.36 -19.66 24.47
C ASP A 470 0.06 -20.17 25.90
N VAL A 471 1.00 -20.05 26.84
CA VAL A 471 0.81 -20.45 28.25
C VAL A 471 -0.03 -19.42 29.03
N LEU A 472 -0.07 -18.16 28.58
CA LEU A 472 -0.84 -17.09 29.23
C LEU A 472 -2.27 -16.95 28.72
N ILE A 473 -2.62 -17.61 27.60
CA ILE A 473 -3.98 -17.62 27.05
C ILE A 473 -4.57 -19.03 27.23
N PRO A 474 -5.50 -19.25 28.19
CA PRO A 474 -6.06 -20.58 28.39
C PRO A 474 -6.82 -21.05 27.14
N PRO A 475 -6.72 -22.33 26.75
CA PRO A 475 -7.30 -22.82 25.50
C PRO A 475 -8.81 -22.61 25.48
N LYS A 476 -9.32 -21.99 24.40
CA LYS A 476 -10.77 -21.91 24.14
C LYS A 476 -11.35 -23.32 24.15
N LYS A 477 -12.22 -23.62 25.11
CA LYS A 477 -12.92 -24.91 25.21
C LYS A 477 -13.64 -25.19 23.89
N SER A 478 -13.23 -26.24 23.18
CA SER A 478 -13.86 -26.67 21.93
C SER A 478 -15.27 -27.22 22.20
N GLY A 479 -16.25 -26.34 22.21
CA GLY A 479 -17.66 -26.66 22.46
C GLY A 479 -18.30 -27.43 21.29
N ARG A 480 -17.99 -28.72 21.14
CA ARG A 480 -18.82 -29.63 20.34
C ARG A 480 -20.15 -29.87 21.06
N SER A 481 -21.11 -28.99 20.83
CA SER A 481 -22.50 -29.19 21.25
C SER A 481 -23.09 -30.41 20.52
N ARG A 482 -23.31 -31.50 21.25
CA ARG A 482 -24.16 -32.61 20.80
C ARG A 482 -25.61 -32.27 21.12
N THR A 483 -26.33 -31.68 20.18
CA THR A 483 -27.78 -31.50 20.29
C THR A 483 -28.50 -32.85 20.16
N ARG A 484 -29.02 -33.36 21.28
CA ARG A 484 -29.98 -34.48 21.28
C ARG A 484 -31.27 -34.03 20.58
N ARG A 485 -31.75 -34.83 19.61
CA ARG A 485 -33.13 -34.70 19.13
C ARG A 485 -34.10 -35.18 20.22
N LEU A 486 -35.19 -34.44 20.42
CA LEU A 486 -36.42 -34.90 21.05
C LEU A 486 -37.54 -34.95 19.98
N PRO A 487 -38.56 -35.83 20.14
CA PRO A 487 -39.48 -36.16 19.05
C PRO A 487 -40.57 -35.11 18.84
N ARG A 488 -41.00 -34.94 17.57
CA ARG A 488 -42.21 -34.20 17.20
C ARG A 488 -43.48 -35.03 17.49
N ARG A 489 -44.59 -34.36 17.79
CA ARG A 489 -45.96 -34.85 17.58
C ARG A 489 -46.66 -33.95 16.54
N GLU A 490 -47.71 -34.50 15.90
CA GLU A 490 -48.52 -33.86 14.83
C GLU A 490 -49.34 -32.66 15.37
N VAL A 491 -50.03 -31.78 14.60
CA VAL A 491 -50.72 -31.78 13.28
C VAL A 491 -50.61 -30.34 12.69
N GLY A 492 -50.67 -30.00 11.39
CA GLY A 492 -50.85 -30.79 10.15
C GLY A 492 -50.94 -29.93 8.85
N THR A 493 -52.03 -30.12 8.09
CA THR A 493 -52.43 -29.60 6.75
C THR A 493 -52.96 -28.15 6.73
N ALA A 494 -52.97 -27.37 5.63
CA ALA A 494 -52.49 -27.52 4.23
C ALA A 494 -52.42 -26.12 3.53
N GLU A 495 -51.78 -26.04 2.34
CA GLU A 495 -51.88 -25.01 1.28
C GLU A 495 -51.70 -23.51 1.70
N SER A 496 -50.62 -22.80 1.33
CA SER A 496 -50.26 -22.31 -0.03
C SER A 496 -51.40 -21.45 -0.64
N ILE A 497 -51.27 -20.16 -0.97
CA ILE A 497 -50.27 -19.49 -1.83
C ILE A 497 -50.32 -17.96 -1.60
N ASP A 498 -49.19 -17.27 -1.77
CA ASP A 498 -48.95 -15.89 -2.28
C ASP A 498 -50.08 -14.83 -2.28
N ALA A 499 -50.86 -14.72 -1.21
CA ALA A 499 -51.97 -13.76 -1.10
C ALA A 499 -51.92 -12.95 0.21
N MET A 500 -50.80 -12.29 0.50
CA MET A 500 -50.71 -11.08 1.34
C MET A 500 -49.30 -10.45 1.25
N LEU A 501 -49.02 -9.81 0.11
CA LEU A 501 -47.85 -8.94 -0.06
C LEU A 501 -48.18 -7.45 0.21
N ASP A 502 -49.43 -7.14 0.60
CA ASP A 502 -49.95 -5.78 0.78
C ASP A 502 -50.77 -5.64 2.07
N GLU A 503 -50.09 -5.58 3.21
CA GLU A 503 -50.44 -4.70 4.34
C GLU A 503 -49.18 -4.51 5.20
N MET A 504 -48.41 -3.47 4.89
CA MET A 504 -48.46 -2.17 5.57
C MET A 504 -47.79 -2.13 6.96
N LYS A 505 -46.64 -1.46 6.97
CA LYS A 505 -46.28 -0.38 7.92
C LYS A 505 -46.24 -0.74 9.42
N GLY A 506 -45.03 -0.87 9.96
CA GLY A 506 -44.79 -0.86 11.40
C GLY A 506 -43.29 -0.87 11.72
N GLU A 507 -42.74 0.32 11.93
CA GLU A 507 -41.42 0.65 12.49
C GLU A 507 -40.77 -0.44 13.38
N TRP A 508 -39.53 -0.86 13.09
CA TRP A 508 -38.29 -0.48 13.79
C TRP A 508 -37.06 -0.99 13.04
#